data_AF-A0A523PD63-F1
#
_entry.id   AF-A0A523PD63-F1
#
_cell.length_a   1.000
_cell.length_b   1.000
_cell.length_c   1.000
_cell.angle_alpha   90.00
_cell.angle_beta   90.00
_cell.angle_gamma   90.00
#
_symmetry.space_group_name_H-M   'P 1'
#
loop_
_entity.id
_entity.type
_entity.pdbx_description
1 polymer ?
#
loop_
_entity_poly.entity_id
_entity_poly.type
_entity_poly.pdbx_seq_one_letter_code
_entity_poly.pdbx_strand_id
1 'polypeptide(L)'
;MAETLWFAGWLLAVLALFATGIRLPALCLNVRSGFPRVVAVALSIGAVVGVTMLANIALARHDIHFDLTRDQVFTPDSDALAVVERLDRRVHLTYFYREDDPQGQRARHIVELMSRRSRYLEVTTVDPDRHPSL
;
A
#
# COMPACT_ATOMS: atom_id res chain seq x y z
N MET A 1 0.25 15.32 -7.08
CA MET A 1 -0.87 15.61 -8.01
C MET A 1 -1.26 14.43 -8.90
N ALA A 2 -0.31 13.66 -9.46
CA ALA A 2 -0.65 12.47 -10.27
C ALA A 2 -1.35 11.37 -9.45
N GLU A 3 -0.88 11.11 -8.22
CA GLU A 3 -1.46 10.07 -7.35
C GLU A 3 -2.88 10.42 -6.87
N THR A 4 -3.14 11.69 -6.57
CA THR A 4 -4.48 12.17 -6.21
C THR A 4 -5.46 12.06 -7.37
N LEU A 5 -5.01 12.28 -8.62
CA LEU A 5 -5.83 12.11 -9.81
C LEU A 5 -6.13 10.63 -10.09
N TRP A 6 -5.14 9.76 -9.89
CA TRP A 6 -5.32 8.31 -10.00
C TRP A 6 -6.33 7.78 -8.98
N PHE A 7 -6.20 8.18 -7.72
CA PHE A 7 -7.14 7.83 -6.66
C PHE A 7 -8.55 8.34 -6.95
N ALA A 8 -8.69 9.59 -7.38
CA ALA A 8 -9.97 10.17 -7.76
C ALA A 8 -10.62 9.43 -8.94
N GLY A 9 -9.83 9.00 -9.93
CA GLY A 9 -10.31 8.17 -11.05
C GLY A 9 -10.83 6.82 -10.59
N TRP A 10 -10.11 6.15 -9.68
CA TRP A 10 -10.53 4.88 -9.09
C TRP A 10 -11.82 5.02 -8.27
N LEU A 11 -11.92 6.07 -7.45
CA LEU A 11 -13.11 6.38 -6.67
C LEU A 11 -14.33 6.62 -7.57
N LEU A 12 -14.16 7.39 -8.65
CA LEU A 12 -15.21 7.64 -9.65
C LEU A 12 -15.65 6.34 -10.34
N ALA A 13 -14.72 5.47 -10.71
CA ALA A 13 -15.04 4.19 -11.34
C ALA A 13 -15.86 3.29 -10.41
N VAL A 14 -15.49 3.18 -9.13
CA VAL A 14 -16.22 2.41 -8.13
C VAL A 14 -17.62 2.99 -7.88
N LEU A 15 -17.74 4.33 -7.76
CA LEU A 15 -19.03 5.00 -7.62
C LEU A 15 -19.94 4.80 -8.84
N ALA A 16 -19.37 4.84 -10.05
CA ALA A 16 -20.13 4.59 -11.29
C ALA A 16 -20.63 3.13 -11.35
N LEU A 17 -19.79 2.16 -10.98
CA LEU A 17 -20.17 0.75 -10.89
C LEU A 17 -21.25 0.52 -9.83
N PHE A 18 -21.12 1.15 -8.67
CA PHE A 18 -22.12 1.09 -7.60
C PHE A 18 -23.46 1.71 -8.03
N ALA A 19 -23.44 2.91 -8.63
CA ALA A 19 -24.64 3.57 -9.14
C ALA A 19 -25.31 2.78 -10.27
N THR A 20 -24.52 2.16 -11.15
CA THR A 20 -25.02 1.27 -12.19
C THR A 20 -25.63 0.01 -11.58
N GLY A 21 -24.98 -0.56 -10.56
CA GLY A 21 -25.47 -1.70 -9.77
C GLY A 21 -26.82 -1.46 -9.11
N ILE A 22 -27.04 -0.27 -8.53
CA ILE A 22 -28.32 0.15 -7.95
C ILE A 22 -29.44 0.24 -9.01
N ARG A 23 -29.10 0.57 -10.26
CA ARG A 23 -30.07 0.68 -11.37
C ARG A 23 -30.35 -0.64 -12.09
N LEU A 24 -29.52 -1.67 -11.90
CA LEU A 24 -29.75 -3.01 -12.45
C LEU A 24 -31.10 -3.64 -12.05
N PRO A 25 -31.56 -3.60 -10.78
CA PRO A 25 -32.88 -4.14 -10.43
C PRO A 25 -34.01 -3.43 -11.17
N ALA A 26 -33.90 -2.13 -11.45
CA ALA A 26 -34.90 -1.39 -12.22
C ALA A 26 -34.95 -1.80 -13.71
N LEU A 27 -33.81 -2.19 -14.30
CA LEU A 27 -33.72 -2.76 -15.66
C LEU A 27 -34.21 -4.22 -15.72
N CYS A 28 -34.00 -5.01 -14.67
CA CYS A 28 -34.33 -6.44 -14.65
C CYS A 28 -35.80 -6.74 -14.30
N LEU A 29 -36.49 -5.82 -13.62
CA LEU A 29 -37.88 -6.02 -13.16
C LEU A 29 -38.92 -5.97 -14.30
N ASN A 30 -38.56 -5.52 -15.50
CA ASN A 30 -39.49 -5.37 -16.64
C ASN A 30 -39.35 -6.44 -17.74
N VAL A 31 -38.58 -7.51 -17.52
CA VAL A 31 -38.33 -8.53 -18.56
C VAL A 31 -39.05 -9.84 -18.25
N ARG A 32 -39.97 -10.23 -19.14
CA ARG A 32 -40.97 -11.31 -18.96
C ARG A 32 -40.46 -12.73 -19.26
N SER A 33 -39.15 -12.95 -19.39
CA SER A 33 -38.58 -14.29 -19.66
C SER A 33 -37.40 -14.62 -18.75
N GLY A 34 -37.23 -15.90 -18.39
CA GLY A 34 -36.21 -16.35 -17.42
C GLY A 34 -34.77 -16.27 -17.92
N PHE A 35 -34.56 -16.33 -19.23
CA PHE A 35 -33.23 -16.25 -19.87
C PHE A 35 -32.49 -14.92 -19.62
N PRO A 36 -33.11 -13.73 -19.81
CA PRO A 36 -32.45 -12.45 -19.53
C PRO A 36 -32.18 -12.21 -18.04
N ARG A 37 -32.91 -12.86 -17.11
CA ARG A 37 -32.61 -12.80 -15.67
C ARG A 37 -31.30 -13.50 -15.34
N VAL A 38 -31.07 -14.70 -15.86
CA VAL A 38 -29.83 -15.45 -15.60
C VAL A 38 -28.62 -14.70 -16.14
N VAL A 39 -28.75 -14.13 -17.35
CA VAL A 39 -27.68 -13.30 -17.94
C VAL A 39 -27.42 -12.05 -17.08
N ALA A 40 -28.46 -11.35 -16.63
CA ALA A 40 -28.29 -10.16 -15.80
C ALA A 40 -27.63 -10.46 -14.45
N VAL A 41 -27.99 -11.58 -13.81
CA VAL A 41 -27.37 -12.05 -12.56
C VAL A 41 -25.91 -12.47 -12.79
N ALA A 42 -25.61 -13.19 -13.87
CA ALA A 42 -24.24 -13.57 -14.19
C ALA A 42 -23.35 -12.35 -14.46
N LEU A 43 -23.89 -11.34 -15.14
CA LEU A 43 -23.18 -10.11 -15.48
C LEU A 43 -22.95 -9.24 -14.24
N SER A 44 -23.91 -9.18 -13.30
CA SER A 44 -23.72 -8.46 -12.04
C SER A 44 -22.70 -9.14 -11.13
N ILE A 45 -22.73 -10.48 -11.02
CA ILE A 45 -21.70 -11.24 -10.28
C ILE A 45 -20.33 -11.02 -10.92
N GLY A 46 -20.24 -11.13 -12.26
CA GLY A 46 -19.00 -10.89 -13.00
C GLY A 46 -18.45 -9.49 -12.81
N ALA A 47 -19.31 -8.47 -12.78
CA ALA A 47 -18.92 -7.09 -12.50
C ALA A 47 -18.36 -6.95 -11.09
N VAL A 48 -19.03 -7.51 -10.07
CA VAL A 48 -18.54 -7.46 -8.68
C VAL A 48 -17.16 -8.13 -8.57
N VAL A 49 -17.02 -9.36 -9.10
CA VAL A 49 -15.75 -10.09 -9.07
C VAL A 49 -14.65 -9.32 -9.80
N GLY A 50 -14.95 -8.78 -10.99
CA GLY A 50 -14.00 -8.00 -11.77
C GLY A 50 -13.53 -6.75 -11.03
N VAL A 51 -14.44 -6.02 -10.39
CA VAL A 51 -14.11 -4.84 -9.60
C VAL A 51 -13.27 -5.19 -8.38
N THR A 52 -13.63 -6.25 -7.64
CA THR A 52 -12.84 -6.71 -6.49
C THR A 52 -11.43 -7.11 -6.92
N MET A 53 -11.29 -7.82 -8.04
CA MET A 53 -9.99 -8.26 -8.56
C MET A 53 -9.13 -7.08 -9.02
N LEU A 54 -9.72 -6.11 -9.74
CA LEU A 54 -9.04 -4.88 -10.12
C LEU A 54 -8.62 -4.05 -8.90
N ALA A 55 -9.47 -3.97 -7.87
CA ALA A 55 -9.18 -3.23 -6.65
C ALA A 55 -8.02 -3.89 -5.89
N ASN A 56 -8.00 -5.22 -5.83
CA ASN A 56 -6.92 -5.98 -5.21
C ASN A 56 -5.60 -5.79 -5.97
N ILE A 57 -5.63 -5.81 -7.32
CA ILE A 57 -4.43 -5.54 -8.14
C ILE A 57 -3.96 -4.10 -7.93
N ALA A 58 -4.87 -3.13 -7.91
CA ALA A 58 -4.52 -1.73 -7.68
C ALA A 58 -3.89 -1.55 -6.29
N LEU A 59 -4.44 -2.19 -5.26
CA LEU A 59 -3.90 -2.17 -3.91
C LEU A 59 -2.52 -2.84 -3.83
N ALA A 60 -2.36 -4.02 -4.43
CA ALA A 60 -1.08 -4.73 -4.46
C ALA A 60 0.01 -4.01 -5.28
N ARG A 61 -0.38 -3.11 -6.19
CA ARG A 61 0.55 -2.35 -7.04
C ARG A 61 0.84 -0.95 -6.49
N HIS A 62 -0.05 -0.41 -5.68
CA HIS A 62 0.10 0.86 -4.99
C HIS A 62 0.02 0.63 -3.48
N ASP A 63 1.17 0.25 -2.90
CA ASP A 63 1.41 0.15 -1.45
C ASP A 63 1.42 1.54 -0.79
N ILE A 64 0.30 2.28 -0.90
CA ILE A 64 0.11 3.55 -0.20
C ILE A 64 -0.23 3.21 1.25
N HIS A 65 0.80 3.22 2.09
CA HIS A 65 0.65 3.05 3.53
C HIS A 65 0.19 4.39 4.11
N PHE A 66 -1.11 4.50 4.43
CA PHE A 66 -1.63 5.66 5.16
C PHE A 66 -1.23 5.53 6.63
N ASP A 67 -0.09 6.13 6.99
CA ASP A 67 0.27 6.29 8.39
C ASP A 67 -0.66 7.34 9.04
N LEU A 68 -1.70 6.84 9.69
CA LEU A 68 -2.70 7.63 10.42
C LEU A 68 -2.21 8.07 11.81
N THR A 69 -0.96 7.76 12.19
CA THR A 69 -0.39 8.33 13.42
C THR A 69 -0.09 9.81 13.21
N ARG A 70 -0.38 10.62 14.24
CA ARG A 70 -0.26 12.09 14.20
C ARG A 70 1.13 12.58 13.76
N ASP A 71 2.16 11.77 13.98
CA ASP A 71 3.55 12.13 13.75
C ASP A 71 4.20 11.37 12.57
N GLN A 72 3.43 10.61 11.77
CA GLN A 72 3.93 9.81 10.63
C GLN A 72 5.18 8.95 10.98
N VAL A 73 5.17 8.39 12.19
CA VAL A 73 6.36 7.82 12.85
C VAL A 73 6.92 6.60 12.13
N PHE A 74 6.14 5.99 11.23
CA PHE A 74 6.52 4.76 10.52
C PHE A 74 6.88 4.98 9.05
N THR A 75 6.86 6.24 8.58
CA THR A 75 7.27 6.58 7.21
C THR A 75 8.62 7.28 7.24
N PRO A 76 9.66 6.76 6.58
CA PRO A 76 10.90 7.51 6.43
C PRO A 76 10.64 8.85 5.74
N ASP A 77 11.22 9.91 6.29
CA ASP A 77 11.12 11.26 5.73
C ASP A 77 11.58 11.27 4.27
N SER A 78 10.82 11.97 3.41
CA SER A 78 11.07 11.98 1.97
C SER A 78 12.42 12.59 1.60
N ASP A 79 12.91 13.55 2.39
CA ASP A 79 14.24 14.14 2.20
C ASP A 79 15.34 13.15 2.61
N ALA A 80 15.15 12.43 3.72
CA ALA A 80 16.06 11.37 4.12
C ALA A 80 16.15 10.25 3.08
N LEU A 81 15.02 9.87 2.46
CA LEU A 81 15.00 8.89 1.37
C LEU A 81 15.77 9.41 0.14
N ALA A 82 15.58 10.68 -0.23
CA ALA A 82 16.26 11.30 -1.36
C ALA A 82 17.79 11.36 -1.15
N VAL A 83 18.26 11.55 0.08
CA VAL A 83 19.68 11.46 0.42
C VAL A 83 20.22 10.05 0.21
N VAL A 84 19.49 9.03 0.70
CA VAL A 84 19.89 7.63 0.57
C VAL A 84 19.87 7.15 -0.89
N GLU A 85 18.93 7.62 -1.70
CA GLU A 85 18.85 7.33 -3.13
C GLU A 85 19.99 7.98 -3.94
N ARG A 86 20.55 9.10 -3.45
CA ARG A 86 21.66 9.82 -4.09
C ARG A 86 23.05 9.36 -3.65
N LEU A 87 23.15 8.36 -2.78
CA LEU A 87 24.43 7.78 -2.38
C LEU A 87 25.19 7.26 -3.61
N ASP A 88 26.34 7.86 -3.89
CA ASP A 88 27.25 7.49 -4.97
C ASP A 88 28.33 6.49 -4.52
N ARG A 89 28.47 6.33 -3.21
CA ARG A 89 29.48 5.51 -2.54
C ARG A 89 28.85 4.62 -1.49
N ARG A 90 29.47 3.46 -1.27
CA ARG A 90 29.04 2.51 -0.23
C ARG A 90 29.22 3.14 1.16
N VAL A 91 28.14 3.12 1.94
CA VAL A 91 28.09 3.56 3.33
C VAL A 91 27.63 2.38 4.18
N HIS A 92 28.35 2.13 5.28
CA HIS A 92 27.96 1.15 6.29
C HIS A 92 27.43 1.90 7.51
N LEU A 93 26.18 1.61 7.87
CA LEU A 93 25.53 2.17 9.05
C LEU A 93 25.37 1.07 10.08
N THR A 94 26.07 1.18 11.20
CA THR A 94 25.86 0.31 12.37
C THR A 94 24.89 1.01 13.32
N TYR A 95 23.73 0.41 13.55
CA TYR A 95 22.71 0.94 14.45
C TYR A 95 22.61 0.07 15.71
N PHE A 96 22.93 0.67 16.86
CA PHE A 96 22.81 0.02 18.15
C PHE A 96 21.43 0.30 18.75
N TYR A 97 20.73 -0.76 19.15
CA TYR A 97 19.41 -0.65 19.75
C TYR A 97 19.24 -1.73 20.83
N ARG A 98 18.33 -1.52 21.77
CA ARG A 98 17.96 -2.55 22.74
C ARG A 98 16.60 -3.14 22.39
N GLU A 99 16.42 -4.44 22.66
CA GLU A 99 15.14 -5.11 22.46
C GLU A 99 14.03 -4.59 23.39
N ASP A 100 14.35 -3.97 24.52
CA ASP A 100 13.36 -3.42 25.45
C ASP A 100 12.95 -1.98 25.13
N ASP A 101 13.61 -1.31 24.18
CA ASP A 101 13.31 0.05 23.75
C ASP A 101 12.42 0.08 22.49
N PRO A 102 11.12 0.41 22.62
CA PRO A 102 10.22 0.47 21.47
C PRO A 102 10.64 1.52 20.43
N GLN A 103 11.33 2.59 20.83
CA GLN A 103 11.79 3.62 19.89
C GLN A 103 13.01 3.13 19.10
N GLY A 104 13.94 2.45 19.78
CA GLY A 104 15.07 1.78 19.15
C GLY A 104 14.63 0.74 18.11
N GLN A 105 13.63 -0.08 18.43
CA GLN A 105 13.05 -1.03 17.47
C GLN A 105 12.45 -0.33 16.24
N ARG A 106 11.80 0.82 16.41
CA ARG A 106 11.23 1.60 15.29
C ARG A 106 12.32 2.18 14.40
N ALA A 107 13.30 2.84 14.99
CA ALA A 107 14.42 3.41 14.25
C ALA A 107 15.18 2.32 13.48
N ARG A 108 15.37 1.13 14.08
CA ARG A 108 15.88 -0.07 13.42
C ARG A 108 15.08 -0.39 12.14
N HIS A 109 13.75 -0.44 12.23
CA HIS A 109 12.91 -0.76 11.08
C HIS A 109 13.04 0.28 9.96
N ILE A 110 13.14 1.57 10.31
CA ILE A 110 13.31 2.67 9.35
C ILE A 110 14.66 2.55 8.61
N VAL A 111 15.77 2.33 9.32
CA VAL A 111 17.09 2.21 8.68
C VAL A 111 17.19 0.95 7.82
N GLU A 112 16.59 -0.16 8.24
CA GLU A 112 16.49 -1.39 7.43
C GLU A 112 15.68 -1.14 6.13
N LEU A 113 14.60 -0.36 6.21
CA LEU A 113 13.80 -0.01 5.05
C LEU A 113 14.59 0.88 4.08
N MET A 114 15.33 1.87 4.60
CA MET A 114 16.22 2.72 3.78
C MET A 114 17.30 1.90 3.06
N SER A 115 17.88 0.89 3.73
CA SER A 115 18.88 -0.01 3.11
C SER A 115 18.32 -0.77 1.91
N ARG A 116 17.05 -1.20 1.96
CA ARG A 116 16.40 -1.89 0.83
C ARG A 116 16.23 -0.98 -0.39
N ARG A 117 16.19 0.33 -0.18
CA ARG A 117 15.95 1.33 -1.23
C ARG A 117 17.21 1.70 -2.00
N SER A 118 18.39 1.57 -1.38
CA SER A 118 19.68 1.92 -1.99
C SER A 118 20.69 0.82 -1.82
N ARG A 119 21.22 0.31 -2.94
CA ARG A 119 22.29 -0.70 -2.96
C ARG A 119 23.60 -0.22 -2.32
N TYR A 120 23.72 1.07 -2.05
CA TYR A 120 24.92 1.67 -1.47
C TYR A 120 24.82 1.87 0.04
N LEU A 121 23.65 1.60 0.64
CA LEU A 121 23.46 1.68 2.08
C LEU A 121 23.36 0.26 2.66
N GLU A 122 24.40 -0.15 3.37
CA GLU A 122 24.43 -1.40 4.12
C GLU A 122 24.18 -1.10 5.60
N VAL A 123 23.20 -1.76 6.21
CA VAL A 123 22.79 -1.51 7.60
C VAL A 123 23.04 -2.75 8.44
N THR A 124 23.76 -2.58 9.54
CA THR A 124 24.00 -3.62 10.55
C THR A 124 23.35 -3.19 11.86
N THR A 125 22.36 -3.96 12.32
CA THR A 125 21.68 -3.68 13.60
C THR A 125 22.28 -4.56 14.69
N VAL A 126 22.75 -3.96 15.78
CA VAL A 126 23.42 -4.67 16.87
C VAL A 126 22.66 -4.42 18.17
N ASP A 127 22.34 -5.49 18.88
CA ASP A 127 21.92 -5.42 20.28
C ASP A 127 23.18 -5.54 21.16
N PRO A 128 23.65 -4.44 21.79
CA PRO A 128 24.87 -4.45 22.58
C PRO A 128 24.73 -5.29 23.84
N ASP A 129 23.52 -5.53 24.33
CA ASP A 129 23.28 -6.35 25.52
C ASP A 129 23.40 -7.85 25.21
N ARG A 130 23.14 -8.25 23.95
CA ARG A 130 23.37 -9.63 23.45
C ARG A 130 24.75 -9.83 22.84
N HIS A 131 25.39 -8.78 22.32
CA HIS A 131 26.69 -8.84 21.67
C HIS A 131 27.66 -7.78 22.23
N PRO A 132 28.20 -7.97 23.45
CA PRO A 132 29.01 -6.96 24.15
C PRO A 132 30.42 -6.74 23.55
N SER A 133 30.79 -7.45 22.49
CA SER A 133 32.15 -7.44 21.91
C SER A 133 32.26 -6.60 20.62
N LEU A 134 31.25 -5.78 20.29
CA LEU A 134 31.23 -4.88 19.13
C LEU A 134 31.35 -3.42 19.55
#